data_AF-A0A927Y896-F1
#
_entry.id   AF-A0A927Y896-F1
#
_cell.length_a   1.000
_cell.length_b   1.000
_cell.length_c   1.000
_cell.angle_alpha   90.00
_cell.angle_beta   90.00
_cell.angle_gamma   90.00
#
_symmetry.space_group_name_H-M   'P 1'
#
loop_
_entity.id
_entity.type
_entity.pdbx_description
1 polymer ?
#
loop_
_entity_poly.entity_id
_entity_poly.type
_entity_poly.pdbx_seq_one_letter_code
_entity_poly.pdbx_strand_id
1 'polypeptide(L)'
;MDYKPRILHSFPSQIPLPYYMTYPGYLGAERERELVRDMEYLQQAYPGEVKRYQRRVAEILDKMDYEGSMIYDEYPDVGSLRRMVDGMVKVLQNEDNEKPEEDRIPAEKWSWITDMIQVLLCNEIYKRRHGGRRGRIFG
;
A
#
# COMPACT_ATOMS: atom_id res chain seq x y z
N MET A 1 -20.45 -34.50 -4.48
CA MET A 1 -19.39 -34.51 -5.50
C MET A 1 -18.42 -33.39 -5.14
N ASP A 2 -17.46 -33.68 -4.26
CA ASP A 2 -16.45 -32.70 -3.82
C ASP A 2 -15.35 -32.61 -4.86
N TYR A 3 -15.41 -31.58 -5.71
CA TYR A 3 -14.32 -31.27 -6.61
C TYR A 3 -13.22 -30.54 -5.83
N LYS A 4 -12.19 -31.29 -5.39
CA LYS A 4 -10.92 -30.71 -4.93
C LYS A 4 -10.01 -30.51 -6.14
N PRO A 5 -9.78 -29.28 -6.63
CA PRO A 5 -8.80 -29.07 -7.69
C PRO A 5 -7.41 -29.43 -7.14
N ARG A 6 -6.77 -30.43 -7.75
CA ARG A 6 -5.35 -30.70 -7.53
C ARG A 6 -4.59 -29.49 -8.07
N ILE A 7 -3.94 -28.75 -7.17
CA ILE A 7 -2.97 -27.73 -7.54
C ILE A 7 -1.78 -28.47 -8.18
N LEU A 8 -1.79 -28.52 -9.51
CA LEU A 8 -0.65 -28.97 -10.31
C LEU A 8 0.41 -27.88 -10.20
N HIS A 9 1.41 -28.12 -9.34
CA HIS A 9 2.68 -27.41 -9.41
C HIS A 9 3.23 -27.52 -10.83
N SER A 10 3.53 -26.35 -11.41
CA SER A 10 4.18 -26.11 -12.71
C SER A 10 3.55 -26.82 -13.92
N PHE A 11 2.65 -26.13 -14.61
CA PHE A 11 2.36 -26.44 -16.00
C PHE A 11 3.62 -26.19 -16.85
N PRO A 12 4.08 -27.16 -17.65
CA PRO A 12 5.17 -26.92 -18.60
C PRO A 12 4.73 -25.82 -19.58
N SER A 13 5.67 -24.95 -19.93
CA SER A 13 5.51 -23.70 -20.70
C SER A 13 4.96 -23.83 -22.13
N GLN A 14 4.41 -24.99 -22.51
CA GLN A 14 3.91 -25.31 -23.85
C GLN A 14 2.45 -25.81 -23.91
N ILE A 15 1.73 -25.91 -22.78
CA ILE A 15 0.30 -26.26 -22.81
C ILE A 15 -0.52 -24.96 -22.84
N PRO A 16 -1.31 -24.68 -23.89
CA PRO A 16 -2.15 -23.50 -23.92
C PRO A 16 -3.16 -23.54 -22.78
N LEU A 17 -3.30 -22.40 -22.08
CA LEU A 17 -4.27 -22.25 -20.99
C LEU A 17 -5.67 -22.63 -21.49
N PRO A 18 -6.46 -23.40 -20.73
CA PRO A 18 -7.82 -23.74 -21.13
C PRO A 18 -8.64 -22.45 -21.30
N TYR A 19 -9.58 -22.45 -22.25
CA TYR A 19 -10.33 -21.27 -22.68
C TYR A 19 -10.94 -20.47 -21.50
N TYR A 20 -11.43 -21.16 -20.48
CA TYR A 20 -12.02 -20.51 -19.31
C TYR A 20 -10.99 -19.73 -18.47
N MET A 21 -9.71 -20.11 -18.47
CA MET A 21 -8.63 -19.39 -17.76
C MET A 21 -8.10 -18.17 -18.52
N THR A 22 -8.41 -18.07 -19.83
CA THR A 22 -8.04 -16.90 -20.65
C THR A 22 -9.03 -15.74 -20.53
N TYR A 23 -10.17 -15.94 -19.86
CA TYR A 23 -11.12 -14.85 -19.63
C TYR A 23 -10.48 -13.75 -18.77
N PRO A 24 -10.69 -12.47 -19.12
CA PRO A 24 -10.30 -11.35 -18.27
C PRO A 24 -10.85 -11.53 -16.85
N GLY A 25 -9.96 -11.50 -15.86
CA GLY A 25 -10.31 -11.67 -14.45
C GLY A 25 -10.20 -13.10 -13.88
N TYR A 26 -10.09 -14.15 -14.72
CA TYR A 26 -10.02 -15.54 -14.20
C TYR A 26 -8.76 -15.79 -13.36
N LEU A 27 -7.61 -15.32 -13.83
CA LEU A 27 -6.34 -15.32 -13.09
C LEU A 27 -6.16 -14.06 -12.23
N GLY A 28 -7.20 -13.23 -12.07
CA GLY A 28 -7.12 -11.92 -11.41
C GLY A 28 -6.59 -12.04 -9.98
N ALA A 29 -7.16 -12.95 -9.17
CA ALA A 29 -6.77 -13.12 -7.78
C ALA A 29 -5.34 -13.67 -7.60
N GLU A 30 -4.86 -14.55 -8.50
CA GLU A 30 -3.49 -15.08 -8.44
C GLU A 30 -2.48 -13.99 -8.83
N ARG A 31 -2.77 -13.24 -9.89
CA ARG A 31 -1.97 -12.10 -10.34
C ARG A 31 -1.93 -10.99 -9.28
N GLU A 32 -3.05 -10.66 -8.64
CA GLU A 32 -3.10 -9.68 -7.56
C GLU A 32 -2.24 -10.11 -6.36
N ARG A 33 -2.25 -11.40 -6.00
CA ARG A 33 -1.36 -11.91 -4.95
C ARG A 33 0.11 -11.83 -5.34
N GLU A 34 0.47 -12.02 -6.60
CA GLU A 34 1.83 -11.80 -7.11
C GLU A 34 2.23 -10.34 -6.97
N LEU A 35 1.37 -9.41 -7.42
CA LEU A 35 1.60 -7.97 -7.32
C LEU A 35 1.80 -7.50 -5.87
N VAL A 36 1.00 -8.02 -4.92
CA VAL A 36 1.16 -7.68 -3.50
C VAL A 36 2.50 -8.21 -2.95
N ARG A 37 2.93 -9.42 -3.34
CA ARG A 37 4.24 -9.97 -2.94
C ARG A 37 5.40 -9.15 -3.50
N ASP A 38 5.33 -8.78 -4.77
CA ASP A 38 6.36 -7.96 -5.41
C ASP A 38 6.42 -6.57 -4.77
N MET A 39 5.28 -5.96 -4.44
CA MET A 39 5.25 -4.71 -3.68
C MET A 39 5.91 -4.85 -2.32
N GLU A 40 5.60 -5.91 -1.57
CA GLU A 40 6.19 -6.18 -0.26
C GLU A 40 7.73 -6.35 -0.36
N TYR A 41 8.20 -7.04 -1.41
CA TYR A 41 9.63 -7.17 -1.70
C TYR A 41 10.29 -5.83 -2.02
N LEU A 42 9.70 -5.03 -2.92
CA LEU A 42 10.26 -3.72 -3.30
C LEU A 42 10.31 -2.74 -2.12
N GLN A 43 9.36 -2.81 -1.19
CA GLN A 43 9.37 -2.01 0.03
C GLN A 43 10.58 -2.32 0.94
N GLN A 44 11.13 -3.53 0.89
CA GLN A 44 12.33 -3.86 1.67
C GLN A 44 13.57 -3.07 1.20
N ALA A 45 13.61 -2.67 -0.07
CA ALA A 45 14.66 -1.84 -0.64
C ALA A 45 14.50 -0.35 -0.36
N TYR A 46 13.44 0.08 0.34
CA TYR A 46 13.23 1.49 0.64
C TYR A 46 14.37 2.06 1.52
N PRO A 47 14.84 3.28 1.21
CA PRO A 47 15.77 4.00 2.09
C PRO A 47 15.20 4.16 3.51
N GLY A 48 16.07 4.28 4.52
CA GLY A 48 15.68 4.37 5.93
C GLY A 48 14.66 5.48 6.21
N GLU A 49 14.86 6.67 5.63
CA GLU A 49 13.92 7.79 5.74
C GLU A 49 12.53 7.45 5.19
N VAL A 50 12.46 6.80 4.03
CA VAL A 50 11.18 6.40 3.42
C VAL A 50 10.49 5.35 4.28
N LYS A 51 11.23 4.40 4.86
CA LYS A 51 10.68 3.42 5.81
C LYS A 51 10.10 4.08 7.06
N ARG A 52 10.72 5.16 7.55
CA ARG A 52 10.19 5.95 8.68
C ARG A 52 8.86 6.59 8.30
N TYR A 53 8.77 7.24 7.14
CA TYR A 53 7.51 7.81 6.65
C TYR A 53 6.45 6.73 6.41
N GLN A 54 6.83 5.59 5.83
CA GLN A 54 5.93 4.46 5.59
C GLN A 54 5.30 3.98 6.90
N ARG A 55 6.11 3.79 7.95
CA ARG A 55 5.62 3.40 9.27
C ARG A 55 4.66 4.45 9.83
N ARG A 56 5.02 5.73 9.73
CA ARG A 56 4.19 6.82 10.25
C ARG A 56 2.86 6.94 9.50
N VAL A 57 2.86 6.78 8.18
CA VAL A 57 1.65 6.72 7.35
C VAL A 57 0.75 5.57 7.78
N ALA A 58 1.32 4.37 7.98
CA ALA A 58 0.56 3.21 8.44
C ALA A 58 -0.08 3.46 9.82
N GLU A 59 0.67 4.03 10.78
CA GLU A 59 0.16 4.38 12.11
C GLU A 59 -0.97 5.41 12.07
N ILE A 60 -0.87 6.43 11.20
CA ILE A 60 -1.94 7.43 11.05
C ILE A 60 -3.16 6.78 10.38
N LEU A 61 -2.93 5.96 9.35
CA LEU A 61 -4.00 5.28 8.63
C LEU A 61 -4.74 4.25 9.52
N ASP A 62 -4.04 3.58 10.44
CA ASP A 62 -4.64 2.68 11.44
C ASP A 62 -5.72 3.38 12.29
N LYS A 63 -5.54 4.67 12.59
CA LYS A 63 -6.57 5.45 13.32
C LYS A 63 -7.79 5.76 12.46
N MET A 64 -7.64 5.75 11.14
CA MET A 64 -8.70 5.96 10.16
C MET A 64 -9.28 4.63 9.63
N ASP A 65 -8.75 3.51 10.12
CA ASP A 65 -9.13 2.16 9.69
C ASP A 65 -10.33 1.66 10.52
N TYR A 66 -11.52 2.10 10.13
CA TYR A 66 -12.79 1.65 10.69
C TYR A 66 -13.73 1.14 9.60
N GLU A 67 -14.73 0.34 9.98
CA GLU A 67 -15.73 -0.20 9.06
C GLU A 67 -16.55 0.93 8.43
N GLY A 68 -16.64 0.97 7.09
CA GLY A 68 -17.26 2.07 6.36
C GLY A 68 -16.44 3.35 6.28
N SER A 69 -15.14 3.31 6.62
CA SER A 69 -14.22 4.41 6.32
C SER A 69 -14.01 4.55 4.82
N MET A 70 -13.74 5.78 4.39
CA MET A 70 -13.51 6.12 2.98
C MET A 70 -12.39 5.31 2.33
N ILE A 71 -11.44 4.80 3.12
CA ILE A 71 -10.35 3.96 2.62
C ILE A 71 -10.86 2.62 2.05
N TYR A 72 -12.13 2.25 2.27
CA TYR A 72 -12.80 1.08 1.71
C TYR A 72 -13.87 1.39 0.66
N ASP A 73 -14.11 2.67 0.32
CA ASP A 73 -15.06 3.04 -0.73
C ASP A 73 -14.67 2.41 -2.07
N GLU A 74 -15.62 1.92 -2.86
CA GLU A 74 -15.32 1.31 -4.16
C GLU A 74 -14.46 2.24 -5.04
N TYR A 75 -14.76 3.55 -5.01
CA TYR A 75 -14.00 4.61 -5.67
C TYR A 75 -13.72 5.76 -4.70
N PRO A 76 -12.53 5.81 -4.05
CA PRO A 76 -12.19 6.92 -3.19
C PRO A 76 -12.00 8.21 -4.01
N ASP A 77 -12.59 9.31 -3.56
CA ASP A 77 -12.43 10.61 -4.21
C ASP A 77 -10.98 11.12 -4.11
N VAL A 78 -10.44 11.62 -5.22
CA VAL A 78 -9.06 12.13 -5.33
C VAL A 78 -8.84 13.32 -4.39
N GLY A 79 -9.83 14.20 -4.24
CA GLY A 79 -9.76 15.34 -3.34
C GLY A 79 -9.65 14.91 -1.88
N SER A 80 -10.41 13.90 -1.48
CA SER A 80 -10.34 13.34 -0.13
C SER A 80 -9.02 12.63 0.15
N LEU A 81 -8.46 11.88 -0.82
CA LEU A 81 -7.11 11.33 -0.73
C LEU A 81 -6.07 12.43 -0.51
N ARG A 82 -6.15 13.52 -1.27
CA ARG A 82 -5.24 14.67 -1.13
C ARG A 82 -5.36 15.34 0.24
N ARG A 83 -6.57 15.50 0.77
CA ARG A 83 -6.78 16.02 2.13
C ARG A 83 -6.16 15.12 3.20
N MET A 84 -6.21 13.80 3.03
CA MET A 84 -5.53 12.88 3.95
C MET A 84 -4.01 13.07 3.89
N VAL A 85 -3.43 13.21 2.70
CA VAL A 85 -2.00 13.53 2.53
C VAL A 85 -1.65 14.84 3.23
N ASP A 86 -2.41 15.91 2.98
CA ASP A 86 -2.18 17.22 3.60
C ASP A 86 -2.27 17.12 5.13
N GLY A 87 -3.21 16.34 5.66
CA GLY A 87 -3.34 16.06 7.09
C GLY A 87 -2.12 15.34 7.66
N MET A 88 -1.64 14.28 6.98
CA MET A 88 -0.45 13.54 7.39
C MET A 88 0.81 14.40 7.33
N VAL A 89 0.97 15.21 6.29
CA VAL A 89 2.11 16.14 6.16
C VAL A 89 2.10 17.17 7.29
N LYS A 90 0.94 17.73 7.65
CA LYS A 90 0.84 18.65 8.80
C LYS A 90 1.26 17.98 10.11
N VAL A 91 0.86 16.74 10.34
CA VAL A 91 1.28 15.96 11.52
C VAL A 91 2.80 15.79 11.54
N LEU A 92 3.39 15.40 10.41
CA LEU A 92 4.84 15.26 10.28
C LEU A 92 5.59 16.60 10.45
N GLN A 93 5.06 17.71 9.95
CA GLN A 93 5.62 19.05 10.13
C GLN A 93 5.62 19.44 11.60
N ASN A 94 4.53 19.15 12.32
CA ASN A 94 4.45 19.43 13.76
C ASN A 94 5.50 18.62 14.53
N GLU A 95 5.64 17.32 14.24
CA GLU A 95 6.70 16.47 14.83
C GLU A 95 8.11 16.94 14.50
N ASP A 96 8.32 17.51 13.31
CA ASP A 96 9.61 18.07 12.91
C ASP A 96 9.91 19.38 13.63
N ASN A 97 8.90 20.24 13.84
CA ASN A 97 9.03 21.49 14.58
C ASN A 97 9.40 21.29 16.05
N GLU A 98 9.05 20.16 16.64
CA GLU A 98 9.44 19.77 18.01
C GLU A 98 10.93 19.42 18.14
N LYS A 99 11.63 19.16 17.02
CA LYS A 99 13.06 18.86 17.03
C LYS A 99 13.92 20.12 17.18
N PRO A 100 15.18 19.97 17.65
CA PRO A 100 16.17 21.04 17.58
C PRO A 100 16.30 21.59 16.16
N GLU A 101 16.56 22.89 16.01
CA GLU A 101 16.58 23.57 14.71
C GLU A 101 17.58 22.96 13.73
N GLU A 102 18.70 22.43 14.23
CA GLU A 102 19.75 21.75 13.46
C GLU A 102 19.28 20.44 12.81
N ASP A 103 18.31 19.77 13.43
CA ASP A 103 17.76 18.47 12.98
C ASP A 103 16.47 18.61 12.16
N ARG A 104 15.98 19.85 11.96
CA ARG A 104 14.76 20.12 11.20
C ARG A 104 14.95 19.88 9.71
N ILE A 105 13.88 19.46 9.07
CA ILE A 105 13.84 19.23 7.63
C ILE A 105 13.76 20.60 6.93
N PRO A 106 14.67 20.91 5.99
CA PRO A 106 14.61 22.13 5.19
C PRO A 106 13.26 22.34 4.50
N ALA A 107 12.77 23.58 4.44
CA ALA A 107 11.46 23.92 3.87
C ALA A 107 11.25 23.37 2.45
N GLU A 108 12.28 23.46 1.61
CA GLU A 108 12.31 22.95 0.23
C GLU A 108 12.14 21.43 0.11
N LYS A 109 12.46 20.67 1.17
CA LYS A 109 12.28 19.22 1.20
C LYS A 109 10.81 18.81 1.40
N TRP A 110 9.94 19.68 1.89
CA TRP A 110 8.56 19.29 2.18
C TRP A 110 7.72 19.00 0.93
N SER A 111 8.07 19.58 -0.21
CA SER A 111 7.40 19.26 -1.48
C SER A 111 7.57 17.79 -1.84
N TRP A 112 8.81 17.27 -1.84
CA TRP A 112 9.05 15.87 -2.17
C TRP A 112 8.50 14.92 -1.11
N ILE A 113 8.52 15.31 0.17
CA ILE A 113 7.92 14.52 1.25
C ILE A 113 6.43 14.38 1.01
N THR A 114 5.75 15.45 0.60
CA THR A 114 4.30 15.41 0.30
C THR A 114 3.99 14.39 -0.80
N ASP A 115 4.73 14.43 -1.92
CA ASP A 115 4.57 13.46 -3.01
C ASP A 115 4.87 12.02 -2.55
N MET A 116 5.91 11.85 -1.73
CA MET A 116 6.27 10.55 -1.17
C MET A 116 5.18 10.00 -0.24
N ILE A 117 4.62 10.84 0.64
CA ILE A 117 3.52 10.46 1.53
C ILE A 117 2.28 10.06 0.73
N GLN A 118 1.99 10.75 -0.39
CA GLN A 118 0.91 10.36 -1.28
C GLN A 118 1.10 8.95 -1.85
N VAL A 119 2.29 8.64 -2.36
CA VAL A 119 2.60 7.29 -2.88
C VAL A 119 2.49 6.23 -1.78
N LEU A 120 3.05 6.50 -0.60
CA LEU A 120 3.01 5.58 0.52
C LEU A 120 1.58 5.33 1.02
N LEU A 121 0.75 6.38 1.08
CA LEU A 121 -0.66 6.28 1.44
C LEU A 121 -1.43 5.40 0.45
N CYS A 122 -1.26 5.64 -0.85
CA CYS A 122 -1.90 4.82 -1.89
C CYS A 122 -1.49 3.35 -1.79
N ASN A 123 -0.19 3.09 -1.60
CA ASN A 123 0.33 1.73 -1.44
C ASN A 123 -0.25 1.03 -0.21
N GLU A 124 -0.36 1.75 0.91
CA GLU A 124 -0.91 1.19 2.15
C GLU A 124 -2.42 0.90 2.02
N ILE A 125 -3.19 1.81 1.41
CA ILE A 125 -4.63 1.58 1.13
C ILE A 125 -4.80 0.38 0.20
N TYR A 126 -4.01 0.30 -0.88
CA TYR A 126 -4.06 -0.83 -1.80
C TYR A 126 -3.77 -2.15 -1.08
N LYS A 127 -2.70 -2.19 -0.27
CA LYS A 127 -2.35 -3.39 0.51
C LYS A 127 -3.47 -3.80 1.47
N ARG A 128 -4.19 -2.87 2.09
CA ARG A 128 -5.32 -3.19 2.99
C ARG A 128 -6.54 -3.73 2.24
N ARG A 129 -6.85 -3.16 1.07
CA ARG A 129 -7.96 -3.63 0.21
C ARG A 129 -7.71 -5.02 -0.37
N HIS A 130 -6.49 -5.30 -0.80
CA HIS A 130 -6.16 -6.50 -1.58
C HIS A 130 -5.38 -7.58 -0.80
N GLY A 131 -4.76 -7.23 0.33
CA GLY A 131 -3.85 -8.10 1.07
C GLY A 131 -4.47 -8.96 2.17
N GLY A 132 -5.75 -8.74 2.52
CA GLY A 132 -6.50 -9.55 3.49
C GLY A 132 -5.93 -9.63 4.92
N ARG A 133 -4.79 -8.99 5.20
CA ARG A 133 -4.13 -8.97 6.51
C ARG A 133 -4.01 -7.54 6.99
N ARG A 134 -4.87 -7.18 7.94
CA ARG A 134 -4.67 -6.01 8.80
C ARG A 134 -3.31 -6.13 9.50
N GLY A 135 -2.51 -5.07 9.44
CA GLY A 135 -1.47 -4.79 10.45
C GLY A 135 -0.27 -5.74 10.55
N ARG A 136 0.34 -6.21 9.45
CA ARG A 136 1.70 -6.77 9.54
C ARG A 136 2.74 -5.67 9.28
N ILE A 137 2.96 -4.84 10.29
CA ILE A 137 4.15 -4.01 10.39
C ILE A 137 5.33 -4.94 10.60
N PHE A 138 6.26 -4.93 9.65
CA PHE A 138 7.55 -5.62 9.76
C PHE A 138 8.28 -5.13 11.02
N GLY A 139 8.49 -6.06 11.95
CA GLY A 139 9.42 -5.91 13.07
C GLY A 139 10.85 -6.21 12.66
#